data_AF-A0A2E2E181-F1
#
_entry.id   AF-A0A2E2E181-F1
#
_cell.length_a   1.000
_cell.length_b   1.000
_cell.length_c   1.000
_cell.angle_alpha   90.00
_cell.angle_beta   90.00
_cell.angle_gamma   90.00
#
_symmetry.space_group_name_H-M   'P 1'
#
loop_
_entity.id
_entity.type
_entity.pdbx_description
1 polymer ?
#
loop_
_entity_poly.entity_id
_entity_poly.type
_entity_poly.pdbx_seq_one_letter_code
_entity_poly.pdbx_strand_id
1 'polypeptide(L)'
;MTFPPTHYDFIKIQHPVVIECAEADALDLLSQPAPPETIGSVDHYESRAEQCLNTTLEMYNRRGPYPDTVMKSLITSLNYEYHCVVNFALSGKKTFYFSNDLCEQLAHTEINLPADQLQLPFPSCMFVYTSETVLRCFHNTIGAEGRRNINLNKVDMTAPITVFLTSRPGPDNERKLVTVSFHSRTPDRAYAMLKREMSLSRANDLEQALRTDWGKSNPPGGEGTIKSIDLNRDTISQTIDDKMFYTDGLMFYRILLNSVLYLTSETKEVSHHETSRAAYIERANRETRAAKRRKILQFSNKFSELAYSLVGESVGKIIVSKAGQSNQEPKSSPSGSKHIGKRFIVRGHWRNQAYGQGMLLKRLIWIRPYFKGPDVAALINKPYLVK
;
A
#
# COMPACT_ATOMS: atom_id res chain seq x y z
N MET A 1 -13.66 -0.65 12.28
CA MET A 1 -12.51 -1.40 11.75
C MET A 1 -11.37 -1.26 12.77
N THR A 2 -10.66 -2.32 13.16
CA THR A 2 -9.58 -2.23 14.16
C THR A 2 -8.22 -2.15 13.48
N PHE A 3 -7.38 -1.19 13.88
CA PHE A 3 -6.05 -1.00 13.28
C PHE A 3 -5.07 -2.11 13.74
N PRO A 4 -4.59 -2.96 12.80
CA PRO A 4 -3.77 -4.11 13.15
C PRO A 4 -2.29 -3.72 13.38
N PRO A 5 -1.47 -4.58 14.02
CA PRO A 5 -0.03 -4.42 14.06
C PRO A 5 0.55 -4.41 12.64
N THR A 6 1.46 -3.48 12.39
CA THR A 6 2.06 -3.20 11.08
C THR A 6 3.44 -3.84 10.97
N HIS A 7 4.08 -3.73 9.80
CA HIS A 7 5.47 -4.13 9.66
C HIS A 7 6.42 -3.29 10.53
N TYR A 8 6.09 -2.03 10.82
CA TYR A 8 6.84 -1.24 11.80
C TYR A 8 6.80 -1.88 13.20
N ASP A 9 5.65 -2.37 13.65
CA ASP A 9 5.53 -3.12 14.91
C ASP A 9 6.29 -4.45 14.87
N PHE A 10 6.36 -5.10 13.70
CA PHE A 10 7.18 -6.30 13.49
C PHE A 10 8.67 -6.00 13.68
N ILE A 11 9.20 -4.94 13.06
CA ILE A 11 10.62 -4.53 13.21
C ILE A 11 10.91 -4.22 14.68
N LYS A 12 10.02 -3.51 15.39
CA LYS A 12 10.20 -3.24 16.84
C LYS A 12 10.40 -4.50 17.69
N ILE A 13 9.80 -5.62 17.30
CA ILE A 13 9.91 -6.88 18.04
C ILE A 13 11.08 -7.72 17.55
N GLN A 14 11.23 -7.86 16.23
CA GLN A 14 12.23 -8.76 15.64
C GLN A 14 13.61 -8.13 15.55
N HIS A 15 13.68 -6.84 15.20
CA HIS A 15 14.91 -6.09 14.95
C HIS A 15 14.91 -4.77 15.76
N PRO A 16 14.83 -4.82 17.11
CA PRO A 16 14.71 -3.61 17.93
C PRO A 16 15.87 -2.63 17.72
N VAL A 17 17.08 -3.13 17.47
CA VAL A 17 18.27 -2.30 17.19
C VAL A 17 18.10 -1.47 15.92
N VAL A 18 17.39 -1.99 14.89
CA VAL A 18 17.06 -1.24 13.67
C VAL A 18 16.21 -0.03 14.00
N ILE A 19 15.21 -0.19 14.86
CA ILE A 19 14.36 0.93 15.28
C ILE A 19 15.15 1.95 16.08
N GLU A 20 15.94 1.50 17.05
CA GLU A 20 16.74 2.41 17.90
C GLU A 20 17.70 3.25 17.06
N CYS A 21 18.49 2.62 16.18
CA CYS A 21 19.44 3.32 15.34
C CYS A 21 18.76 4.21 14.30
N ALA A 22 17.73 3.74 13.60
CA ALA A 22 17.07 4.50 12.55
C ALA A 22 16.28 5.71 13.11
N GLU A 23 15.68 5.59 14.29
CA GLU A 23 14.99 6.72 14.92
C GLU A 23 15.96 7.73 15.53
N ALA A 24 17.10 7.29 16.06
CA ALA A 24 18.18 8.18 16.46
C ALA A 24 18.73 8.97 15.27
N ASP A 25 18.98 8.31 14.13
CA ASP A 25 19.42 8.95 12.90
C ASP A 25 18.40 9.97 12.40
N ALA A 26 17.11 9.63 12.41
CA ALA A 26 16.06 10.56 12.05
C ALA A 26 16.01 11.79 12.99
N LEU A 27 16.20 11.60 14.30
CA LEU A 27 16.25 12.69 15.27
C LEU A 27 17.44 13.63 15.00
N ASP A 28 18.62 13.06 14.74
CA ASP A 28 19.82 13.85 14.44
C ASP A 28 19.65 14.64 13.14
N LEU A 29 19.12 14.02 12.10
CA LEU A 29 18.81 14.68 10.83
C LEU A 29 17.79 15.81 11.01
N LEU A 30 16.76 15.63 11.84
CA LEU A 30 15.79 16.68 12.18
C LEU A 30 16.40 17.83 12.98
N SER A 31 17.50 17.60 13.69
CA SER A 31 18.20 18.62 14.48
C SER A 31 19.13 19.51 13.64
N GLN A 32 19.38 19.14 12.37
CA GLN A 32 20.25 19.91 11.48
C GLN A 32 19.61 21.27 11.11
N PRO A 33 20.40 22.30 10.75
CA PRO A 33 19.87 23.61 10.36
C PRO A 33 18.94 23.56 9.14
N ALA A 34 19.15 22.59 8.25
CA ALA A 34 18.33 22.34 7.06
C ALA A 34 18.05 20.83 6.95
N PRO A 35 17.09 20.30 7.71
CA PRO A 35 16.78 18.87 7.71
C PRO A 35 16.37 18.39 6.31
N PRO A 36 16.86 17.24 5.85
CA PRO A 36 16.38 16.66 4.59
C PRO A 36 14.93 16.19 4.75
N GLU A 37 14.11 16.38 3.71
CA GLU A 37 12.74 15.83 3.71
C GLU A 37 12.74 14.29 3.68
N THR A 38 13.68 13.71 2.93
CA THR A 38 13.90 12.26 2.81
C THR A 38 15.37 11.95 2.56
N ILE A 39 15.80 10.73 2.90
CA ILE A 39 17.11 10.20 2.56
C ILE A 39 17.03 9.21 1.40
N GLY A 40 17.98 9.34 0.47
CA GLY A 40 18.17 8.45 -0.67
C GLY A 40 19.06 7.24 -0.35
N SER A 41 20.14 7.48 0.38
CA SER A 41 21.12 6.50 0.85
C SER A 41 21.53 6.84 2.29
N VAL A 42 21.94 5.82 3.04
CA VAL A 42 22.62 5.95 4.34
C VAL A 42 24.01 6.56 4.24
N ASP A 43 24.60 6.60 3.04
CA ASP A 43 25.92 7.21 2.79
C ASP A 43 25.87 8.75 2.71
N HIS A 44 24.67 9.34 2.70
CA HIS A 44 24.50 10.79 2.57
C HIS A 44 24.71 11.54 3.89
N TYR A 45 24.92 10.83 5.00
CA TYR A 45 25.09 11.38 6.33
C TYR A 45 25.85 10.38 7.22
N GLU A 46 26.27 10.80 8.41
CA GLU A 46 26.90 9.91 9.40
C GLU A 46 25.85 8.98 10.00
N SER A 47 25.59 7.87 9.31
CA SER A 47 24.54 6.91 9.70
C SER A 47 25.02 5.87 10.70
N ARG A 48 24.08 5.36 11.52
CA ARG A 48 24.30 4.21 12.41
C ARG A 48 23.99 2.87 11.72
N ALA A 49 23.79 2.87 10.40
CA ALA A 49 23.27 1.73 9.65
C ALA A 49 24.19 0.50 9.71
N GLU A 50 25.51 0.69 9.53
CA GLU A 50 26.48 -0.40 9.56
C GLU A 50 26.58 -1.03 10.95
N GLN A 51 26.70 -0.19 12.00
CA GLN A 51 26.72 -0.66 13.39
C GLN A 51 25.45 -1.45 13.74
N CYS A 52 24.28 -0.94 13.33
CA CYS A 52 23.01 -1.58 13.52
C CYS A 52 22.94 -2.95 12.83
N LEU A 53 23.37 -3.01 11.57
CA LEU A 53 23.39 -4.23 10.77
C LEU A 53 24.27 -5.28 11.44
N ASN A 54 25.50 -4.92 11.81
CA ASN A 54 26.44 -5.84 12.46
C ASN A 54 25.88 -6.38 13.78
N THR A 55 25.33 -5.51 14.62
CA THR A 55 24.74 -5.90 15.91
C THR A 55 23.55 -6.85 15.71
N THR A 56 22.69 -6.57 14.72
CA THR A 56 21.54 -7.42 14.41
C THR A 56 22.00 -8.78 13.89
N LEU A 57 22.96 -8.81 12.97
CA LEU A 57 23.51 -10.07 12.42
C LEU A 57 24.17 -10.93 13.49
N GLU A 58 24.87 -10.33 14.45
CA GLU A 58 25.41 -11.06 15.61
C GLU A 58 24.31 -11.74 16.42
N MET A 59 23.17 -11.07 16.64
CA MET A 59 22.03 -11.67 17.34
C MET A 59 21.48 -12.89 16.61
N TYR A 60 21.47 -12.87 15.27
CA TYR A 60 21.08 -14.03 14.45
C TYR A 60 22.14 -15.13 14.53
N ASN A 61 23.42 -14.82 14.34
CA ASN A 61 24.50 -15.80 14.40
C ASN A 61 24.55 -16.54 15.75
N ARG A 62 24.16 -15.89 16.85
CA ARG A 62 24.04 -16.52 18.18
C ARG A 62 22.88 -17.53 18.29
N ARG A 63 21.84 -17.42 17.47
CA ARG A 63 20.67 -18.34 17.47
C ARG A 63 20.95 -19.65 16.72
N GLY A 64 21.95 -19.66 15.84
CA GLY A 64 22.37 -20.85 15.11
C GLY A 64 22.87 -20.52 13.69
N PRO A 65 23.42 -21.51 12.98
CA PRO A 65 23.84 -21.32 11.60
C PRO A 65 22.60 -21.16 10.70
N TYR A 66 22.63 -20.15 9.85
CA TYR A 66 21.63 -19.93 8.80
C TYR A 66 22.28 -20.18 7.42
N PRO A 67 21.52 -20.67 6.43
CA PRO A 67 22.01 -20.74 5.06
C PRO A 67 22.44 -19.36 4.54
N ASP A 68 23.50 -19.31 3.73
CA ASP A 68 23.99 -18.05 3.12
C ASP A 68 22.91 -17.28 2.36
N THR A 69 21.98 -18.00 1.71
CA THR A 69 20.86 -17.40 1.00
C THR A 69 19.90 -16.67 1.94
N VAL A 70 19.61 -17.26 3.11
CA VAL A 70 18.80 -16.63 4.16
C VAL A 70 19.51 -15.42 4.73
N MET A 71 20.81 -15.50 4.96
CA MET A 71 21.59 -14.37 5.46
C MET A 71 21.60 -13.20 4.46
N LYS A 72 21.73 -13.48 3.15
CA LYS A 72 21.62 -12.46 2.10
C LYS A 72 20.22 -11.82 2.05
N SER A 73 19.16 -12.63 2.20
CA SER A 73 17.77 -12.13 2.29
C SER A 73 17.62 -11.19 3.48
N LEU A 74 18.11 -11.62 4.64
CA LEU A 74 18.04 -10.87 5.90
C LEU A 74 18.77 -9.54 5.78
N ILE A 75 20.02 -9.53 5.32
CA ILE A 75 20.80 -8.30 5.12
C ILE A 75 20.05 -7.32 4.20
N THR A 76 19.48 -7.83 3.11
CA THR A 76 18.70 -7.02 2.18
C THR A 76 17.44 -6.45 2.83
N SER A 77 16.71 -7.27 3.61
CA SER A 77 15.52 -6.82 4.35
C SER A 77 15.89 -5.74 5.37
N LEU A 78 16.91 -5.98 6.20
CA LEU A 78 17.38 -5.06 7.23
C LEU A 78 17.78 -3.71 6.63
N ASN A 79 18.46 -3.70 5.49
CA ASN A 79 18.80 -2.46 4.79
C ASN A 79 17.55 -1.66 4.39
N TYR A 80 16.53 -2.31 3.84
CA TYR A 80 15.29 -1.61 3.46
C TYR A 80 14.46 -1.19 4.66
N GLU A 81 14.34 -2.04 5.67
CA GLU A 81 13.68 -1.71 6.92
C GLU A 81 14.30 -0.46 7.55
N TYR A 82 15.64 -0.39 7.61
CA TYR A 82 16.36 0.77 8.09
C TYR A 82 15.98 2.05 7.33
N HIS A 83 16.09 2.04 5.99
CA HIS A 83 15.73 3.18 5.14
C HIS A 83 14.25 3.58 5.28
N CYS A 84 13.36 2.60 5.43
CA CYS A 84 11.93 2.83 5.65
C CYS A 84 11.71 3.53 6.99
N VAL A 85 12.33 3.03 8.06
CA VAL A 85 12.16 3.58 9.42
C VAL A 85 12.72 4.99 9.51
N VAL A 86 13.92 5.27 8.98
CA VAL A 86 14.48 6.63 8.99
C VAL A 86 13.54 7.61 8.29
N ASN A 87 13.15 7.33 7.04
CA ASN A 87 12.26 8.22 6.27
C ASN A 87 10.88 8.36 6.93
N PHE A 88 10.34 7.27 7.48
CA PHE A 88 9.05 7.28 8.17
C PHE A 88 9.10 8.12 9.45
N ALA A 89 10.18 8.01 10.24
CA ALA A 89 10.40 8.81 11.44
C ALA A 89 10.63 10.29 11.11
N LEU A 90 11.45 10.60 10.10
CA LEU A 90 11.68 11.96 9.59
C LEU A 90 10.37 12.67 9.21
N SER A 91 9.44 11.95 8.58
CA SER A 91 8.14 12.49 8.19
C SER A 91 7.10 12.48 9.31
N GLY A 92 7.47 12.13 10.55
CA GLY A 92 6.56 12.13 11.71
C GLY A 92 5.58 10.97 11.72
N LYS A 93 6.00 9.80 11.23
CA LYS A 93 5.31 8.50 11.31
C LYS A 93 3.86 8.52 10.77
N LYS A 94 3.63 9.24 9.66
CA LYS A 94 2.29 9.41 9.05
C LYS A 94 1.74 8.08 8.54
N THR A 95 0.66 7.63 9.15
CA THR A 95 0.09 6.29 8.92
C THR A 95 -1.34 6.39 8.40
N PHE A 96 -1.63 5.69 7.31
CA PHE A 96 -2.94 5.66 6.64
C PHE A 96 -3.45 4.23 6.54
N TYR A 97 -4.59 3.96 7.16
CA TYR A 97 -5.26 2.66 7.09
C TYR A 97 -6.45 2.74 6.13
N PHE A 98 -6.43 1.97 5.06
CA PHE A 98 -7.48 2.03 4.03
C PHE A 98 -8.59 1.04 4.32
N SER A 99 -9.84 1.51 4.23
CA SER A 99 -11.02 0.64 4.36
C SER A 99 -11.07 -0.39 3.23
N ASN A 100 -11.63 -1.58 3.53
CA ASN A 100 -11.65 -2.68 2.57
C ASN A 100 -12.51 -2.33 1.35
N ASP A 101 -13.67 -1.70 1.57
CA ASP A 101 -14.59 -1.29 0.52
C ASP A 101 -13.94 -0.22 -0.39
N LEU A 102 -13.22 0.76 0.18
CA LEU A 102 -12.44 1.71 -0.63
C LEU A 102 -11.40 0.98 -1.49
N CYS A 103 -10.65 0.05 -0.91
CA CYS A 103 -9.64 -0.71 -1.66
C CYS A 103 -10.25 -1.47 -2.84
N GLU A 104 -11.43 -2.08 -2.68
CA GLU A 104 -12.15 -2.74 -3.77
C GLU A 104 -12.53 -1.76 -4.88
N GLN A 105 -13.03 -0.56 -4.53
CA GLN A 105 -13.34 0.45 -5.54
C GLN A 105 -12.09 0.97 -6.26
N LEU A 106 -10.98 1.19 -5.54
CA LEU A 106 -9.72 1.63 -6.12
C LEU A 106 -9.10 0.55 -7.03
N ALA A 107 -9.32 -0.74 -6.75
CA ALA A 107 -8.94 -1.83 -7.65
C ALA A 107 -9.72 -1.79 -8.99
N HIS A 108 -10.89 -1.18 -8.99
CA HIS A 108 -11.72 -0.96 -10.18
C HIS A 108 -11.65 0.48 -10.72
N THR A 109 -10.61 1.24 -10.37
CA THR A 109 -10.39 2.61 -10.83
C THR A 109 -9.18 2.69 -11.76
N GLU A 110 -9.32 3.38 -12.88
CA GLU A 110 -8.25 3.60 -13.86
C GLU A 110 -7.33 4.76 -13.42
N ILE A 111 -6.03 4.66 -13.71
CA ILE A 111 -5.00 5.66 -13.40
C ILE A 111 -4.57 6.45 -14.65
N ASN A 112 -5.53 7.11 -15.29
CA ASN A 112 -5.36 7.81 -16.57
C ASN A 112 -4.86 9.26 -16.45
N LEU A 113 -3.92 9.52 -15.55
CA LEU A 113 -3.35 10.86 -15.31
C LEU A 113 -1.87 10.91 -15.73
N PRO A 114 -1.35 12.11 -16.10
CA PRO A 114 0.09 12.33 -16.21
C PRO A 114 0.82 11.94 -14.92
N ALA A 115 1.99 11.30 -15.04
CA ALA A 115 2.68 10.75 -13.88
C ALA A 115 3.15 11.83 -12.90
N ASP A 116 3.51 13.01 -13.41
CA ASP A 116 3.94 14.16 -12.61
C ASP A 116 2.82 14.77 -11.75
N GLN A 117 1.55 14.40 -11.96
CA GLN A 117 0.42 14.83 -11.13
C GLN A 117 0.27 14.00 -9.85
N LEU A 118 0.92 12.83 -9.77
CA LEU A 118 0.93 12.05 -8.54
C LEU A 118 1.79 12.77 -7.49
N GLN A 119 1.22 13.09 -6.34
CA GLN A 119 1.94 13.70 -5.23
C GLN A 119 1.64 12.93 -3.95
N LEU A 120 2.67 12.63 -3.16
CA LEU A 120 2.41 12.12 -1.81
C LEU A 120 1.95 13.28 -0.90
N PRO A 121 1.04 13.03 0.05
CA PRO A 121 0.62 14.04 1.02
C PRO A 121 1.74 14.42 2.01
N PHE A 122 2.78 13.59 2.11
CA PHE A 122 3.97 13.80 2.94
C PHE A 122 5.19 13.24 2.19
N PRO A 123 6.42 13.73 2.45
CA PRO A 123 7.62 13.22 1.80
C PRO A 123 7.80 11.69 1.97
N SER A 124 7.45 11.17 3.15
CA SER A 124 7.31 9.74 3.42
C SER A 124 6.07 9.44 4.26
N CYS A 125 5.42 8.31 3.99
CA CYS A 125 4.29 7.83 4.79
C CYS A 125 4.13 6.31 4.70
N MET A 126 3.30 5.76 5.57
CA MET A 126 2.98 4.34 5.62
C MET A 126 1.51 4.09 5.31
N PHE A 127 1.24 3.22 4.33
CA PHE A 127 -0.08 2.72 4.02
C PHE A 127 -0.27 1.32 4.58
N VAL A 128 -1.47 1.03 5.09
CA VAL A 128 -1.83 -0.26 5.66
C VAL A 128 -3.10 -0.78 4.99
N TYR A 129 -3.06 -2.05 4.59
CA TYR A 129 -4.15 -2.72 3.89
C TYR A 129 -4.50 -4.06 4.54
N THR A 130 -5.79 -4.30 4.74
CA THR A 130 -6.35 -5.60 5.17
C THR A 130 -7.33 -6.19 4.15
N SER A 131 -7.51 -5.52 3.01
CA SER A 131 -8.43 -5.95 1.95
C SER A 131 -7.88 -7.18 1.26
N GLU A 132 -8.68 -8.25 1.20
CA GLU A 132 -8.31 -9.48 0.51
C GLU A 132 -7.95 -9.24 -0.96
N THR A 133 -8.65 -8.30 -1.62
CA THR A 133 -8.35 -7.87 -2.99
C THR A 133 -6.91 -7.35 -3.11
N VAL A 134 -6.47 -6.51 -2.16
CA VAL A 134 -5.10 -5.97 -2.16
C VAL A 134 -4.09 -7.08 -1.88
N LEU A 135 -4.36 -7.95 -0.90
CA LEU A 135 -3.47 -9.07 -0.59
C LEU A 135 -3.29 -10.01 -1.77
N ARG A 136 -4.37 -10.34 -2.49
CA ARG A 136 -4.30 -11.17 -3.70
C ARG A 136 -3.48 -10.48 -4.78
N CYS A 137 -3.67 -9.19 -5.01
CA CYS A 137 -2.89 -8.44 -5.99
C CYS A 137 -1.40 -8.39 -5.63
N PHE A 138 -1.06 -8.21 -4.35
CA PHE A 138 0.31 -8.23 -3.88
C PHE A 138 0.99 -9.57 -4.16
N HIS A 139 0.38 -10.69 -3.79
CA HIS A 139 0.95 -12.02 -4.05
C HIS A 139 0.94 -12.41 -5.54
N ASN A 140 0.00 -11.88 -6.34
CA ASN A 140 0.05 -12.03 -7.79
C ASN A 140 1.28 -11.36 -8.40
N THR A 141 1.82 -10.32 -7.76
CA THR A 141 3.07 -9.67 -8.18
C THR A 141 4.25 -10.65 -8.09
N ILE A 142 4.27 -11.54 -7.10
CA ILE A 142 5.28 -12.60 -6.91
C ILE A 142 5.09 -13.74 -7.95
N GLY A 143 4.08 -13.66 -8.82
CA GLY A 143 3.84 -14.59 -9.91
C GLY A 143 3.21 -15.92 -9.47
N ALA A 144 3.54 -17.00 -10.18
CA ALA A 144 2.96 -18.32 -9.94
C ALA A 144 3.22 -18.85 -8.52
N GLU A 145 4.37 -18.50 -7.92
CA GLU A 145 4.68 -18.91 -6.55
C GLU A 145 3.78 -18.22 -5.53
N GLY A 146 3.58 -16.90 -5.63
CA GLY A 146 2.67 -16.18 -4.74
C GLY A 146 1.25 -16.71 -4.81
N ARG A 147 0.74 -16.96 -6.02
CA ARG A 147 -0.58 -17.62 -6.22
C ARG A 147 -0.64 -19.01 -5.59
N ARG A 148 0.40 -19.81 -5.76
CA ARG A 148 0.49 -21.15 -5.16
C ARG A 148 0.50 -21.05 -3.63
N ASN A 149 1.23 -20.09 -3.06
CA ASN A 149 1.32 -19.89 -1.62
C ASN A 149 -0.03 -19.49 -1.00
N ILE A 150 -0.82 -18.66 -1.70
CA ILE A 150 -2.21 -18.40 -1.31
C ILE A 150 -3.03 -19.69 -1.35
N ASN A 151 -3.03 -20.41 -2.47
CA ASN A 151 -3.88 -21.59 -2.66
C ASN A 151 -3.56 -22.73 -1.68
N LEU A 152 -2.30 -22.82 -1.25
CA LEU A 152 -1.84 -23.80 -0.26
C LEU A 152 -1.95 -23.29 1.19
N ASN A 153 -2.60 -22.15 1.44
CA ASN A 153 -2.72 -21.53 2.76
C ASN A 153 -1.37 -21.34 3.50
N LYS A 154 -0.29 -21.13 2.75
CA LYS A 154 1.05 -20.85 3.30
C LYS A 154 1.20 -19.40 3.75
N VAL A 155 0.26 -18.57 3.32
CA VAL A 155 0.18 -17.14 3.61
C VAL A 155 -1.09 -16.88 4.39
N ASP A 156 -0.99 -16.05 5.42
CA ASP A 156 -2.14 -15.64 6.22
C ASP A 156 -2.80 -14.40 5.63
N MET A 157 -3.96 -14.59 5.00
CA MET A 157 -4.72 -13.53 4.36
C MET A 157 -5.40 -12.56 5.34
N THR A 158 -5.26 -12.78 6.65
CA THR A 158 -5.73 -11.83 7.67
C THR A 158 -4.60 -10.95 8.22
N ALA A 159 -3.35 -11.20 7.82
CA ALA A 159 -2.20 -10.36 8.18
C ALA A 159 -2.12 -9.14 7.25
N PRO A 160 -1.84 -7.93 7.74
CA PRO A 160 -1.88 -6.74 6.92
C PRO A 160 -0.69 -6.64 5.97
N ILE A 161 -0.90 -5.94 4.86
CA ILE A 161 0.20 -5.40 4.05
C ILE A 161 0.52 -4.01 4.56
N THR A 162 1.80 -3.75 4.79
CA THR A 162 2.35 -2.45 5.14
C THR A 162 3.20 -1.96 3.99
N VAL A 163 2.95 -0.74 3.50
CA VAL A 163 3.71 -0.13 2.41
C VAL A 163 4.31 1.17 2.90
N PHE A 164 5.63 1.27 2.88
CA PHE A 164 6.33 2.55 3.03
C PHE A 164 6.45 3.21 1.66
N LEU A 165 5.98 4.44 1.55
CA LEU A 165 6.07 5.27 0.35
C LEU A 165 6.97 6.45 0.64
N THR A 166 7.94 6.70 -0.23
CA THR A 166 8.86 7.83 -0.10
C THR A 166 9.03 8.52 -1.45
N SER A 167 8.77 9.83 -1.49
CA SER A 167 9.04 10.69 -2.64
C SER A 167 10.45 11.23 -2.54
N ARG A 168 11.21 11.14 -3.63
CA ARG A 168 12.60 11.60 -3.70
C ARG A 168 12.82 12.43 -4.97
N PRO A 169 13.74 13.39 -4.95
CA PRO A 169 14.22 13.99 -6.20
C PRO A 169 14.91 12.91 -7.06
N GLY A 170 14.63 12.94 -8.36
CA GLY A 170 15.30 12.16 -9.39
C GLY A 170 16.16 13.03 -10.30
N PRO A 171 16.80 12.44 -11.32
CA PRO A 171 17.50 13.19 -12.37
C PRO A 171 16.55 14.17 -13.09
N ASP A 172 17.10 15.23 -13.68
CA ASP A 172 16.37 16.16 -14.56
C ASP A 172 15.10 16.79 -13.94
N ASN A 173 15.13 17.03 -12.62
CA ASN A 173 14.00 17.57 -11.85
C ASN A 173 12.74 16.68 -11.89
N GLU A 174 12.89 15.40 -12.24
CA GLU A 174 11.85 14.39 -12.11
C GLU A 174 11.72 13.98 -10.64
N ARG A 175 10.55 13.45 -10.27
CA ARG A 175 10.33 12.88 -8.94
C ARG A 175 10.34 11.37 -9.05
N LYS A 176 10.97 10.71 -8.08
CA LYS A 176 10.91 9.25 -7.93
C LYS A 176 9.98 8.90 -6.78
N LEU A 177 9.10 7.94 -7.01
CA LEU A 177 8.36 7.29 -5.93
C LEU A 177 9.02 5.95 -5.63
N VAL A 178 9.49 5.78 -4.40
CA VAL A 178 10.02 4.53 -3.87
C VAL A 178 8.95 3.90 -2.98
N THR A 179 8.67 2.63 -3.19
CA THR A 179 7.71 1.85 -2.40
C THR A 179 8.38 0.60 -1.87
N VAL A 180 8.30 0.35 -0.57
CA VAL A 180 8.72 -0.92 0.03
C VAL A 180 7.53 -1.51 0.77
N SER A 181 7.07 -2.65 0.28
CA SER A 181 5.84 -3.30 0.70
C SER A 181 6.15 -4.61 1.40
N PHE A 182 5.56 -4.83 2.57
CA PHE A 182 5.75 -6.00 3.40
C PHE A 182 4.39 -6.65 3.68
N HIS A 183 4.31 -7.96 3.51
CA HIS A 183 3.25 -8.76 4.09
C HIS A 183 3.80 -9.48 5.32
N SER A 184 3.32 -9.15 6.52
CA SER A 184 3.84 -9.72 7.76
C SER A 184 2.79 -9.80 8.86
N ARG A 185 2.97 -10.80 9.74
CA ARG A 185 2.24 -11.05 10.96
C ARG A 185 3.19 -10.90 12.14
N THR A 186 2.90 -9.92 12.98
CA THR A 186 3.52 -9.79 14.31
C THR A 186 3.14 -10.99 15.19
N PRO A 187 4.06 -11.54 16.01
CA PRO A 187 5.41 -11.02 16.25
C PRO A 187 6.48 -11.45 15.25
N ASP A 188 6.33 -12.57 14.55
CA ASP A 188 7.49 -13.36 14.11
C ASP A 188 7.44 -13.87 12.66
N ARG A 189 6.39 -13.56 11.90
CA ARG A 189 6.23 -14.13 10.56
C ARG A 189 6.15 -13.07 9.49
N ALA A 190 7.14 -13.01 8.61
CA ALA A 190 7.10 -12.16 7.42
C ALA A 190 6.99 -13.02 6.17
N TYR A 191 5.98 -12.79 5.33
CA TYR A 191 5.66 -13.66 4.19
C TYR A 191 6.41 -13.25 2.94
N ALA A 192 6.45 -11.95 2.65
CA ALA A 192 7.11 -11.44 1.48
C ALA A 192 7.39 -9.93 1.61
N MET A 193 8.43 -9.50 0.91
CA MET A 193 8.77 -8.09 0.71
C MET A 193 8.89 -7.80 -0.78
N LEU A 194 8.36 -6.65 -1.22
CA LEU A 194 8.52 -6.09 -2.56
C LEU A 194 9.03 -4.65 -2.47
N LYS A 195 10.17 -4.35 -3.10
CA LYS A 195 10.60 -2.96 -3.36
C LYS A 195 10.22 -2.57 -4.78
N ARG A 196 9.89 -1.31 -5.01
CA ARG A 196 9.77 -0.73 -6.36
C ARG A 196 10.20 0.73 -6.35
N GLU A 197 10.84 1.15 -7.42
CA GLU A 197 11.06 2.56 -7.75
C GLU A 197 10.36 2.87 -9.06
N MET A 198 9.84 4.09 -9.20
CA MET A 198 9.25 4.58 -10.44
C MET A 198 9.58 6.05 -10.64
N SER A 199 9.91 6.42 -11.87
CA SER A 199 9.96 7.84 -12.27
C SER A 199 8.56 8.39 -12.55
N LEU A 200 8.28 9.58 -12.01
CA LEU A 200 7.08 10.36 -12.23
C LEU A 200 7.36 11.48 -13.24
N SER A 201 7.84 11.09 -14.42
CA SER A 201 8.15 12.01 -15.52
C SER A 201 6.89 12.62 -16.14
N ARG A 202 7.00 13.87 -16.59
CA ARG A 202 5.97 14.55 -17.41
C ARG A 202 5.71 13.88 -18.74
N ALA A 203 6.68 13.14 -19.27
CA ALA A 203 6.56 12.50 -20.57
C ALA A 203 5.60 11.29 -20.56
N ASN A 204 5.32 10.74 -19.37
CA ASN A 204 4.56 9.51 -19.21
C ASN A 204 3.23 9.76 -18.49
N ASP A 205 2.21 8.98 -18.84
CA ASP A 205 1.06 8.76 -17.95
C ASP A 205 1.41 7.74 -16.84
N LEU A 206 0.57 7.62 -15.82
CA LEU A 206 0.82 6.70 -14.71
C LEU A 206 0.83 5.22 -15.13
N GLU A 207 0.07 4.83 -16.16
CA GLU A 207 0.11 3.46 -16.70
C GLU A 207 1.44 3.17 -17.40
N GLN A 208 1.99 4.15 -18.10
CA GLN A 208 3.30 4.08 -18.73
C GLN A 208 4.40 4.09 -17.67
N ALA A 209 4.30 4.94 -16.64
CA ALA A 209 5.25 4.98 -15.52
C ALA A 209 5.32 3.64 -14.76
N LEU A 210 4.20 2.92 -14.66
CA LEU A 210 4.17 1.55 -14.13
C LEU A 210 4.91 0.53 -15.01
N ARG A 211 5.16 0.84 -16.28
CA ARG A 211 5.77 -0.07 -17.25
C ARG A 211 7.22 0.25 -17.61
N THR A 212 7.75 1.43 -17.23
CA THR A 212 8.97 1.98 -17.84
C THR A 212 10.33 1.46 -17.34
N ASP A 213 10.44 0.65 -16.29
CA ASP A 213 11.76 0.36 -15.68
C ASP A 213 12.12 -1.13 -15.53
N TRP A 214 12.30 -1.86 -16.64
CA TRP A 214 12.81 -3.24 -16.54
C TRP A 214 13.89 -3.66 -17.54
N GLY A 215 13.87 -3.17 -18.79
CA GLY A 215 14.77 -3.70 -19.83
C GLY A 215 15.77 -2.74 -20.49
N LYS A 216 15.64 -1.41 -20.30
CA LYS A 216 16.35 -0.44 -21.17
C LYS A 216 17.06 0.72 -20.44
N SER A 217 16.90 0.84 -19.13
CA SER A 217 17.36 1.98 -18.33
C SER A 217 18.26 1.58 -17.16
N ASN A 218 18.97 0.46 -17.25
CA ASN A 218 20.03 0.15 -16.28
C ASN A 218 21.35 0.81 -16.73
N PRO A 219 21.78 1.94 -16.14
CA PRO A 219 23.21 2.08 -15.89
C PRO A 219 23.64 0.91 -14.96
N PRO A 220 24.93 0.53 -14.95
CA PRO A 220 25.42 -0.41 -13.95
C PRO A 220 25.09 0.18 -12.56
N GLY A 221 24.14 -0.44 -11.83
CA GLY A 221 23.71 0.02 -10.50
C GLY A 221 22.33 0.68 -10.39
N GLY A 222 21.52 0.75 -11.46
CA GLY A 222 20.13 1.25 -11.38
C GLY A 222 19.16 0.24 -10.76
N GLU A 223 18.70 0.48 -9.53
CA GLU A 223 17.81 -0.42 -8.76
C GLU A 223 16.31 -0.34 -9.16
N GLY A 224 15.98 -0.48 -10.46
CA GLY A 224 14.60 -0.54 -10.94
C GLY A 224 13.86 -1.86 -10.67
N THR A 225 14.52 -2.83 -10.02
CA THR A 225 14.04 -4.22 -9.93
C THR A 225 13.09 -4.40 -8.75
N ILE A 226 11.87 -4.91 -8.99
CA ILE A 226 11.10 -5.53 -7.90
C ILE A 226 11.87 -6.75 -7.40
N LYS A 227 12.45 -6.59 -6.21
CA LYS A 227 13.06 -7.68 -5.44
C LYS A 227 11.95 -8.33 -4.61
N SER A 228 11.67 -9.61 -4.85
CA SER A 228 10.78 -10.41 -4.01
C SER A 228 11.62 -11.24 -3.05
N ILE A 229 11.45 -11.01 -1.75
CA ILE A 229 12.14 -11.77 -0.70
C ILE A 229 11.09 -12.56 0.08
N ASP A 230 11.17 -13.90 0.02
CA ASP A 230 10.45 -14.73 0.98
C ASP A 230 11.27 -14.75 2.28
N LEU A 231 10.72 -14.17 3.33
CA LEU A 231 11.42 -14.00 4.61
C LEU A 231 11.36 -15.26 5.48
N ASN A 232 10.60 -16.30 5.07
CA ASN A 232 10.54 -17.60 5.73
C ASN A 232 11.21 -18.73 4.93
N ARG A 233 11.78 -18.47 3.74
CA ARG A 233 12.38 -19.49 2.86
C ARG A 233 13.74 -19.08 2.33
N ASP A 234 14.52 -20.08 1.91
CA ASP A 234 15.89 -19.98 1.38
C ASP A 234 16.01 -19.33 -0.02
N THR A 235 14.99 -18.60 -0.49
CA THR A 235 14.90 -18.11 -1.87
C THR A 235 14.75 -16.60 -1.95
N ILE A 236 15.78 -15.92 -2.45
CA ILE A 236 15.69 -14.58 -3.01
C ILE A 236 15.31 -14.73 -4.47
N SER A 237 14.08 -14.36 -4.86
CA SER A 237 13.78 -14.19 -6.28
C SER A 237 14.17 -12.78 -6.68
N GLN A 238 15.39 -12.65 -7.22
CA GLN A 238 15.97 -11.36 -7.61
C GLN A 238 15.28 -10.74 -8.82
N THR A 239 14.45 -11.49 -9.54
CA THR A 239 13.76 -11.00 -10.74
C THR A 239 12.41 -11.68 -10.85
N ILE A 240 11.33 -10.92 -10.69
CA ILE A 240 9.99 -11.36 -11.06
C ILE A 240 10.00 -11.62 -12.58
N ASP A 241 9.39 -12.70 -13.03
CA ASP A 241 9.17 -12.93 -14.47
C ASP A 241 8.40 -11.73 -15.05
N ASP A 242 9.10 -10.91 -15.85
CA ASP A 242 8.59 -9.70 -16.48
C ASP A 242 7.21 -9.93 -17.11
N LYS A 243 6.99 -11.09 -17.76
CA LYS A 243 5.72 -11.39 -18.42
C LYS A 243 4.56 -11.53 -17.42
N MET A 244 4.79 -12.20 -16.29
CA MET A 244 3.77 -12.35 -15.24
C MET A 244 3.45 -11.03 -14.54
N PHE A 245 4.43 -10.13 -14.45
CA PHE A 245 4.21 -8.80 -13.86
C PHE A 245 3.25 -7.96 -14.72
N TYR A 246 3.46 -7.91 -16.04
CA TYR A 246 2.62 -7.10 -16.94
C TYR A 246 1.19 -7.62 -17.11
N THR A 247 0.92 -8.90 -16.79
CA THR A 247 -0.45 -9.44 -16.78
C THR A 247 -1.16 -9.13 -15.47
N ASP A 248 -0.59 -9.56 -14.34
CA ASP A 248 -1.31 -9.61 -13.06
C ASP A 248 -0.66 -8.77 -11.94
N GLY A 249 0.64 -8.49 -12.02
CA GLY A 249 1.40 -7.79 -10.98
C GLY A 249 1.18 -6.27 -10.94
N LEU A 250 0.74 -5.67 -12.04
CA LEU A 250 0.46 -4.23 -12.11
C LEU A 250 -0.69 -3.80 -11.19
N MET A 251 -1.63 -4.69 -10.87
CA MET A 251 -2.84 -4.32 -10.15
C MET A 251 -2.55 -3.83 -8.73
N PHE A 252 -1.57 -4.42 -8.03
CA PHE A 252 -1.17 -3.97 -6.70
C PHE A 252 -0.70 -2.52 -6.71
N TYR A 253 0.19 -2.19 -7.64
CA TYR A 253 0.70 -0.83 -7.77
C TYR A 253 -0.36 0.14 -8.29
N ARG A 254 -1.28 -0.27 -9.17
CA ARG A 254 -2.43 0.57 -9.55
C ARG A 254 -3.27 0.96 -8.33
N ILE A 255 -3.57 0.00 -7.45
CA ILE A 255 -4.29 0.29 -6.20
C ILE A 255 -3.48 1.27 -5.35
N LEU A 256 -2.17 1.06 -5.21
CA LEU A 256 -1.29 1.94 -4.45
C LEU A 256 -1.30 3.38 -4.99
N LEU A 257 -1.19 3.57 -6.30
CA LEU A 257 -1.25 4.89 -6.94
C LEU A 257 -2.63 5.52 -6.79
N ASN A 258 -3.71 4.75 -6.97
CA ASN A 258 -5.06 5.19 -6.71
C ASN A 258 -5.27 5.61 -5.24
N SER A 259 -4.63 4.94 -4.28
CA SER A 259 -4.65 5.32 -2.87
C SER A 259 -3.97 6.68 -2.63
N VAL A 260 -2.85 6.95 -3.30
CA VAL A 260 -2.17 8.26 -3.25
C VAL A 260 -3.05 9.36 -3.86
N LEU A 261 -3.63 9.10 -5.04
CA LEU A 261 -4.55 10.04 -5.70
C LEU A 261 -5.78 10.31 -4.85
N TYR A 262 -6.32 9.29 -4.16
CA TYR A 262 -7.44 9.47 -3.24
C TYR A 262 -7.11 10.42 -2.11
N LEU A 263 -5.96 10.24 -1.43
CA LEU A 263 -5.53 11.11 -0.33
C LEU A 263 -5.22 12.56 -0.76
N THR A 264 -4.93 12.79 -2.03
CA THR A 264 -4.69 14.13 -2.59
C THR A 264 -5.90 14.71 -3.32
N SER A 265 -6.96 13.93 -3.51
CA SER A 265 -8.19 14.37 -4.13
C SER A 265 -9.07 15.24 -3.23
N GLU A 266 -10.01 15.95 -3.84
CA GLU A 266 -11.04 16.72 -3.14
C GLU A 266 -12.05 15.81 -2.42
N THR A 267 -12.28 14.62 -2.97
CA THR A 267 -13.27 13.65 -2.48
C THR A 267 -12.76 12.78 -1.33
N LYS A 268 -11.62 13.12 -0.74
CA LYS A 268 -10.98 12.31 0.30
C LYS A 268 -11.80 12.31 1.58
N GLU A 269 -11.98 11.12 2.13
CA GLU A 269 -12.54 10.90 3.46
C GLU A 269 -11.45 10.35 4.36
N VAL A 270 -11.04 11.13 5.36
CA VAL A 270 -9.97 10.78 6.29
C VAL A 270 -10.42 11.12 7.71
N SER A 271 -10.42 10.14 8.61
CA SER A 271 -10.66 10.32 10.04
C SER A 271 -9.39 9.98 10.83
N HIS A 272 -9.00 10.83 11.78
CA HIS A 272 -7.82 10.60 12.61
C HIS A 272 -8.18 9.83 13.87
N HIS A 273 -7.39 8.80 14.20
CA HIS A 273 -7.62 7.91 15.33
C HIS A 273 -6.33 7.73 16.13
N GLU A 274 -6.48 7.83 17.44
CA GLU A 274 -5.44 7.42 18.37
C GLU A 274 -5.35 5.89 18.45
N THR A 275 -4.19 5.40 18.87
CA THR A 275 -4.03 3.95 19.04
C THR A 275 -4.95 3.41 20.14
N SER A 276 -5.69 2.34 19.80
CA SER A 276 -6.46 1.59 20.81
C SER A 276 -5.56 0.91 21.84
N ARG A 277 -4.29 0.66 21.52
CA ARG A 277 -3.33 -0.01 22.40
C ARG A 277 -3.05 0.78 23.67
N ALA A 278 -2.97 2.11 23.57
CA ALA A 278 -2.72 2.99 24.72
C ALA A 278 -3.79 2.78 25.82
N ALA A 279 -5.07 2.74 25.43
CA ALA A 279 -6.17 2.50 26.38
C ALA A 279 -6.07 1.13 27.08
N TYR A 280 -5.60 0.09 26.39
CA TYR A 280 -5.38 -1.22 27.00
C TYR A 280 -4.18 -1.23 27.94
N ILE A 281 -3.09 -0.52 27.62
CA ILE A 281 -1.93 -0.36 28.48
C ILE A 281 -2.33 0.37 29.77
N GLU A 282 -3.08 1.48 29.66
CA GLU A 282 -3.58 2.19 30.84
C GLU A 282 -4.46 1.29 31.72
N ARG A 283 -5.36 0.52 31.10
CA ARG A 283 -6.20 -0.45 31.82
C ARG A 283 -5.36 -1.52 32.50
N ALA A 284 -4.28 -1.99 31.88
CA ALA A 284 -3.36 -2.96 32.47
C ALA A 284 -2.60 -2.37 33.67
N ASN A 285 -2.18 -1.10 33.59
CA ASN A 285 -1.48 -0.42 34.67
C ASN A 285 -2.35 -0.23 35.92
N ARG A 286 -3.67 -0.07 35.74
CA ARG A 286 -4.65 0.00 36.84
C ARG A 286 -5.03 -1.36 37.42
N GLU A 287 -4.63 -2.47 36.79
CA GLU A 287 -5.01 -3.82 37.20
C GLU A 287 -4.02 -4.40 38.22
N THR A 288 -4.53 -4.68 39.42
CA THR A 288 -3.75 -5.21 40.53
C THR A 288 -3.47 -6.71 40.38
N ARG A 289 -4.38 -7.47 39.76
CA ARG A 289 -4.21 -8.92 39.58
C ARG A 289 -3.26 -9.21 38.42
N ALA A 290 -2.07 -9.74 38.72
CA ALA A 290 -1.02 -10.04 37.73
C ALA A 290 -1.51 -10.88 36.54
N ALA A 291 -2.32 -11.92 36.78
CA ALA A 291 -2.87 -12.76 35.71
C ALA A 291 -3.79 -12.00 34.76
N LYS A 292 -4.63 -11.09 35.29
CA LYS A 292 -5.55 -10.28 34.48
C LYS A 292 -4.79 -9.18 33.75
N ARG A 293 -3.81 -8.54 34.40
CA ARG A 293 -2.87 -7.60 33.78
C ARG A 293 -2.16 -8.22 32.58
N ARG A 294 -1.61 -9.42 32.74
CA ARG A 294 -0.95 -10.16 31.64
C ARG A 294 -1.92 -10.42 30.47
N LYS A 295 -3.16 -10.83 30.74
CA LYS A 295 -4.18 -11.05 29.68
C LYS A 295 -4.52 -9.76 28.92
N ILE A 296 -4.61 -8.62 29.61
CA ILE A 296 -4.87 -7.33 28.97
C ILE A 296 -3.71 -6.93 28.06
N LEU A 297 -2.46 -7.06 28.53
CA LEU A 297 -1.26 -6.77 27.73
C LEU A 297 -1.12 -7.72 26.53
N GLN A 298 -1.43 -9.00 26.70
CA GLN A 298 -1.44 -9.94 25.58
C GLN A 298 -2.50 -9.58 24.54
N PHE A 299 -3.68 -9.12 24.99
CA PHE A 299 -4.73 -8.67 24.08
C PHE A 299 -4.34 -7.36 23.38
N SER A 300 -3.64 -6.45 24.05
CA SER A 300 -3.20 -5.18 23.46
C SER A 300 -2.21 -5.37 22.31
N ASN A 301 -1.48 -6.49 22.28
CA ASN A 301 -0.59 -6.85 21.17
C ASN A 301 -1.33 -7.08 19.83
N LYS A 302 -2.68 -7.16 19.84
CA LYS A 302 -3.50 -7.20 18.62
C LYS A 302 -3.66 -5.84 17.94
N PHE A 303 -3.11 -4.77 18.51
CA PHE A 303 -3.21 -3.43 17.98
C PHE A 303 -1.81 -2.83 17.81
N SER A 304 -1.63 -2.03 16.76
CA SER A 304 -0.41 -1.23 16.57
C SER A 304 -0.31 -0.14 17.64
N GLU A 305 0.92 0.27 17.96
CA GLU A 305 1.17 1.44 18.82
C GLU A 305 1.04 2.77 18.10
N LEU A 306 0.93 2.76 16.76
CA LEU A 306 0.87 3.98 15.95
C LEU A 306 -0.53 4.61 15.99
N ALA A 307 -0.56 5.94 16.09
CA ALA A 307 -1.72 6.72 15.66
C ALA A 307 -1.88 6.60 14.15
N TYR A 308 -3.11 6.66 13.66
CA TYR A 308 -3.39 6.40 12.24
C TYR A 308 -4.56 7.24 11.74
N SER A 309 -4.59 7.42 10.43
CA SER A 309 -5.71 8.03 9.72
C SER A 309 -6.47 6.94 8.98
N LEU A 310 -7.73 6.72 9.31
CA LEU A 310 -8.62 5.80 8.62
C LEU A 310 -9.15 6.47 7.34
N VAL A 311 -9.01 5.79 6.21
CA VAL A 311 -9.27 6.35 4.88
C VAL A 311 -10.45 5.62 4.25
N GLY A 312 -11.47 6.39 3.84
CA GLY A 312 -12.67 5.86 3.19
C GLY A 312 -13.59 5.07 4.11
N GLU A 313 -13.71 5.47 5.38
CA GLU A 313 -14.58 4.79 6.36
C GLU A 313 -16.03 4.69 5.92
N SER A 314 -16.56 5.73 5.25
CA SER A 314 -17.95 5.76 4.77
C SER A 314 -18.12 5.23 3.35
N VAL A 315 -17.03 4.92 2.66
CA VAL A 315 -17.06 4.33 1.32
C VAL A 315 -17.59 2.92 1.43
N GLY A 316 -18.83 2.70 0.98
CA GLY A 316 -19.45 1.38 0.93
C GLY A 316 -19.06 0.57 -0.31
N LYS A 317 -19.60 -0.64 -0.40
CA LYS A 317 -19.47 -1.53 -1.56
C LYS A 317 -19.92 -0.89 -2.87
N ILE A 318 -19.40 -1.39 -4.00
CA ILE A 318 -19.78 -0.94 -5.34
C ILE A 318 -21.28 -1.17 -5.54
N ILE A 319 -22.03 -0.07 -5.68
CA ILE A 319 -23.49 -0.10 -5.72
C ILE A 319 -23.95 -0.66 -7.06
N VAL A 320 -24.88 -1.59 -6.98
CA VAL A 320 -25.69 -2.02 -8.12
C VAL A 320 -26.72 -0.93 -8.41
N SER A 321 -26.65 -0.26 -9.56
CA SER A 321 -27.71 0.68 -9.92
C SER A 321 -29.03 -0.12 -10.02
N LYS A 322 -29.95 0.10 -9.08
CA LYS A 322 -31.34 -0.27 -9.32
C LYS A 322 -31.81 0.60 -10.48
N ALA A 323 -32.12 -0.01 -11.61
CA ALA A 323 -32.76 0.68 -12.70
C ALA A 323 -34.03 1.36 -12.15
N GLY A 324 -34.10 2.70 -12.19
CA GLY A 324 -35.32 3.45 -11.92
C GLY A 324 -35.20 4.56 -10.89
N GLN A 325 -34.60 5.69 -11.28
CA GLN A 325 -35.11 7.03 -10.94
C GLN A 325 -34.83 7.99 -12.11
N SER A 326 -35.51 7.76 -13.22
CA SER A 326 -35.94 8.82 -14.10
C SER A 326 -37.37 8.49 -14.48
N ASN A 327 -38.34 9.14 -13.82
CA ASN A 327 -39.72 9.23 -14.29
C ASN A 327 -39.74 10.08 -15.57
N GLN A 328 -39.16 9.56 -16.64
CA GLN A 328 -39.48 9.97 -17.98
C GLN A 328 -40.16 8.77 -18.62
N GLU A 329 -41.45 8.94 -18.88
CA GLU A 329 -42.21 8.08 -19.78
C GLU A 329 -41.38 7.79 -21.04
N PRO A 330 -41.46 6.58 -21.61
CA PRO A 330 -40.72 6.23 -22.79
C PRO A 330 -41.22 7.06 -23.97
N LYS A 331 -40.60 8.22 -24.22
CA LYS A 331 -40.64 8.84 -25.54
C LYS A 331 -39.95 7.86 -26.48
N SER A 332 -40.76 7.29 -27.39
CA SER A 332 -40.37 6.53 -28.57
C SER A 332 -38.89 6.66 -28.92
N SER A 333 -38.10 5.66 -28.53
CA SER A 333 -36.68 5.61 -28.88
C SER A 333 -36.54 5.55 -30.40
N PRO A 334 -35.67 6.36 -31.02
CA PRO A 334 -35.32 6.20 -32.41
C PRO A 334 -34.62 4.84 -32.60
N SER A 335 -35.03 4.15 -33.67
CA SER A 335 -34.43 2.93 -34.22
C SER A 335 -32.90 2.96 -34.09
N GLY A 336 -32.33 2.13 -33.20
CA GLY A 336 -30.88 1.95 -33.09
C GLY A 336 -30.28 1.68 -31.70
N SER A 337 -31.03 1.80 -30.60
CA SER A 337 -30.45 1.57 -29.27
C SER A 337 -30.22 0.07 -28.99
N LYS A 338 -28.97 -0.40 -29.10
CA LYS A 338 -28.57 -1.75 -28.66
C LYS A 338 -28.95 -1.95 -27.18
N HIS A 339 -29.88 -2.85 -26.90
CA HIS A 339 -30.25 -3.21 -25.54
C HIS A 339 -29.08 -3.92 -24.85
N ILE A 340 -28.63 -3.37 -23.70
CA ILE A 340 -27.58 -3.98 -22.87
C ILE A 340 -28.19 -5.20 -22.17
N GLY A 341 -27.85 -6.40 -22.64
CA GLY A 341 -28.38 -7.67 -22.12
C GLY A 341 -27.62 -8.27 -20.93
N LYS A 342 -26.51 -7.66 -20.50
CA LYS A 342 -25.67 -8.17 -19.38
C LYS A 342 -25.27 -7.06 -18.43
N ARG A 343 -25.17 -7.38 -17.14
CA ARG A 343 -24.63 -6.50 -16.10
C ARG A 343 -23.11 -6.49 -16.18
N PHE A 344 -22.52 -5.30 -16.10
CA PHE A 344 -21.07 -5.14 -16.06
C PHE A 344 -20.68 -3.95 -15.17
N ILE A 345 -19.44 -3.95 -14.70
CA ILE A 345 -18.88 -2.85 -13.92
C ILE A 345 -18.38 -1.76 -14.88
N VAL A 346 -18.79 -0.53 -14.64
CA VAL A 346 -18.17 0.67 -15.20
C VAL A 346 -17.05 1.06 -14.24
N ARG A 347 -15.82 1.08 -14.73
CA ARG A 347 -14.64 1.42 -13.93
C ARG A 347 -14.69 2.88 -13.49
N GLY A 348 -14.15 3.12 -12.30
CA GLY A 348 -13.90 4.47 -11.82
C GLY A 348 -12.75 5.11 -12.61
N HIS A 349 -12.65 6.43 -12.54
CA HIS A 349 -11.57 7.18 -13.18
C HIS A 349 -11.33 8.50 -12.45
N TRP A 350 -10.21 9.13 -12.76
CA TRP A 350 -9.86 10.44 -12.23
C TRP A 350 -10.23 11.55 -13.20
N ARG A 351 -10.68 12.68 -12.66
CA ARG A 351 -11.02 13.86 -13.46
C ARG A 351 -10.43 15.11 -12.84
N ASN A 352 -9.66 15.86 -13.62
CA ASN A 352 -9.28 17.23 -13.30
C ASN A 352 -10.43 18.18 -13.69
N GLN A 353 -11.23 18.56 -12.71
CA GLN A 353 -12.37 19.46 -12.91
C GLN A 353 -11.90 20.91 -12.78
N ALA A 354 -12.04 21.69 -13.86
CA ALA A 354 -11.78 23.12 -13.82
C ALA A 354 -12.83 23.83 -12.94
N TYR A 355 -12.38 24.81 -12.15
CA TYR A 355 -13.20 25.61 -11.24
C TYR A 355 -12.56 27.00 -10.98
N GLY A 356 -13.24 27.83 -10.19
CA GLY A 356 -12.77 29.17 -9.82
C GLY A 356 -12.99 30.22 -10.91
N GLN A 357 -12.52 31.45 -10.65
CA GLN A 357 -12.67 32.56 -11.58
C GLN A 357 -11.90 32.27 -12.89
N GLY A 358 -12.59 32.40 -14.02
CA GLY A 358 -12.01 32.12 -15.34
C GLY A 358 -11.64 30.65 -15.58
N MET A 359 -12.07 29.71 -14.73
CA MET A 359 -11.79 28.27 -14.85
C MET A 359 -10.29 27.91 -14.85
N LEU A 360 -9.47 28.76 -14.21
CA LEU A 360 -8.01 28.62 -14.16
C LEU A 360 -7.53 27.60 -13.12
N LEU A 361 -8.36 27.28 -12.12
CA LEU A 361 -8.01 26.31 -11.09
C LEU A 361 -8.51 24.92 -11.49
N LYS A 362 -7.79 23.87 -11.08
CA LYS A 362 -8.15 22.48 -11.32
C LYS A 362 -8.17 21.72 -10.00
N ARG A 363 -9.21 20.92 -9.78
CA ARG A 363 -9.31 20.00 -8.64
C ARG A 363 -9.41 18.58 -9.13
N LEU A 364 -8.69 17.68 -8.47
CA LEU A 364 -8.73 16.26 -8.76
C LEU A 364 -9.94 15.63 -8.07
N ILE A 365 -10.83 15.02 -8.86
CA ILE A 365 -12.04 14.36 -8.39
C ILE A 365 -11.99 12.89 -8.77
N TRP A 366 -12.32 12.02 -7.82
CA TRP A 366 -12.53 10.61 -8.07
C TRP A 366 -13.98 10.34 -8.50
N ILE A 367 -14.15 9.73 -9.67
CA ILE A 367 -15.44 9.19 -10.10
C ILE A 367 -15.46 7.70 -9.74
N ARG A 368 -16.33 7.35 -8.78
CA ARG A 368 -16.43 5.99 -8.23
C ARG A 368 -16.91 4.97 -9.28
N PRO A 369 -16.41 3.71 -9.25
CA PRO A 369 -16.96 2.64 -10.07
C PRO A 369 -18.41 2.32 -9.68
N TYR A 370 -19.19 1.82 -10.64
CA TYR A 370 -20.58 1.41 -10.41
C TYR A 370 -21.00 0.32 -11.39
N PHE A 371 -22.04 -0.45 -11.06
CA PHE A 371 -22.61 -1.41 -12.02
C PHE A 371 -23.60 -0.73 -12.97
N LYS A 372 -23.53 -1.11 -14.25
CA LYS A 372 -24.48 -0.73 -15.29
C LYS A 372 -25.16 -1.98 -15.87
N GLY A 373 -26.42 -1.82 -16.27
CA GLY A 373 -27.24 -2.90 -16.83
C GLY A 373 -28.23 -3.49 -15.81
N PRO A 374 -29.20 -4.28 -16.30
CA PRO A 374 -30.34 -4.73 -15.49
C PRO A 374 -29.95 -5.63 -14.30
N ASP A 375 -30.66 -5.43 -13.18
CA ASP A 375 -31.25 -6.51 -12.38
C ASP A 375 -31.35 -7.91 -13.01
N VAL A 376 -30.61 -8.95 -12.61
CA VAL A 376 -31.03 -10.32 -12.97
C VAL A 376 -32.41 -10.59 -12.40
N ALA A 377 -32.69 -10.10 -11.19
CA ALA A 377 -34.03 -10.10 -10.60
C ALA A 377 -35.06 -9.26 -11.39
N ALA A 378 -34.63 -8.18 -12.06
CA ALA A 378 -35.52 -7.36 -12.89
C ALA A 378 -35.79 -7.98 -14.28
N LEU A 379 -34.92 -8.88 -14.75
CA LEU A 379 -35.09 -9.61 -16.01
C LEU A 379 -36.11 -10.75 -15.89
N ILE A 380 -36.17 -11.43 -14.74
CA ILE A 380 -37.08 -12.56 -14.49
C ILE A 380 -38.54 -12.10 -14.32
N ASN A 381 -38.77 -10.85 -13.88
CA ASN A 381 -40.12 -10.28 -13.72
C ASN A 381 -40.75 -9.74 -15.01
N LYS A 382 -40.21 -10.05 -16.20
CA LYS A 382 -40.93 -9.77 -17.44
C LYS A 382 -41.91 -10.92 -17.70
N PRO A 383 -43.24 -10.72 -17.59
CA PRO A 383 -44.18 -11.74 -17.97
C PRO A 383 -44.01 -12.03 -19.47
N TYR A 384 -43.63 -13.26 -19.78
CA TYR A 384 -43.66 -13.77 -21.14
C TYR A 384 -45.13 -14.00 -21.49
N LEU A 385 -45.64 -13.19 -22.41
CA LEU A 385 -46.90 -13.48 -23.09
C LEU A 385 -46.67 -14.70 -23.98
N VAL A 386 -47.15 -15.86 -23.53
CA VAL A 386 -47.32 -17.04 -24.38
C VAL A 386 -48.38 -16.68 -25.41
N LYS A 387 -48.03 -16.76 -26.70
CA LYS A 387 -48.98 -16.67 -27.80
C LYS A 387 -49.69 -18.00 -28.01
#